data_AF-A0AAD9GR96-F1
#
_entry.id   AF-A0AAD9GR96-F1
#
_cell.length_a   1.000
_cell.length_b   1.000
_cell.length_c   1.000
_cell.angle_alpha   90.00
_cell.angle_beta   90.00
_cell.angle_gamma   90.00
#
_symmetry.space_group_name_H-M   'P 1'
#
loop_
_entity.id
_entity.type
_entity.pdbx_description
1 polymer ?
#
loop_
_entity_poly.entity_id
_entity_poly.type
_entity_poly.pdbx_seq_one_letter_code
_entity_poly.pdbx_strand_id
1 'polypeptide(L)' 'MDKRFLARHRQAILQVPPHITIKEHREAYLVMAAGMLVNEAITPTICFKCSLHTVKSHARAIHMNDMPVGE' A
#
# COMPACT_ATOMS: atom_id res chain seq x y z
N MET A 1 -6.80 -8.80 -3.93
CA MET A 1 -5.84 -9.72 -4.54
C MET A 1 -4.99 -10.45 -3.50
N ASP A 2 -4.57 -9.80 -2.41
CA ASP A 2 -3.85 -10.44 -1.29
C ASP A 2 -4.46 -11.72 -0.73
N LYS A 3 -5.78 -11.73 -0.50
CA LYS A 3 -6.47 -12.92 0.02
C LYS A 3 -6.29 -14.14 -0.90
N ARG A 4 -6.16 -13.94 -2.22
CA ARG A 4 -5.90 -15.04 -3.19
C ARG A 4 -4.46 -15.52 -3.12
N PHE A 5 -3.49 -14.61 -2.97
CA PHE A 5 -2.09 -14.99 -2.79
C PHE A 5 -1.90 -15.81 -1.51
N LEU A 6 -2.42 -15.32 -0.39
CA LEU A 6 -2.34 -16.02 0.90
C LEU A 6 -3.09 -17.36 0.87
N ALA A 7 -4.24 -17.44 0.20
CA ALA A 7 -4.98 -18.69 0.06
C ALA A 7 -4.19 -19.75 -0.74
N ARG A 8 -3.52 -19.36 -1.83
CA ARG A 8 -2.70 -20.28 -2.64
C ARG A 8 -1.48 -20.80 -1.87
N HIS A 9 -0.89 -19.98 -1.01
CA HIS A 9 0.29 -20.34 -0.22
C HIS A 9 -0.05 -20.82 1.19
N ARG A 10 -1.33 -21.06 1.51
CA ARG A 10 -1.78 -21.39 2.86
C ARG A 10 -1.02 -22.56 3.48
N GLN A 11 -0.78 -23.62 2.71
CA GLN A 11 -0.01 -24.78 3.19
C GLN A 11 1.42 -24.39 3.58
N ALA A 12 2.11 -23.63 2.73
CA ALA A 12 3.48 -23.18 2.99
C ALA A 12 3.56 -22.18 4.17
N ILE A 13 2.54 -21.33 4.36
CA ILE A 13 2.44 -20.41 5.51
C ILE A 13 2.28 -21.18 6.84
N LEU A 14 1.58 -22.31 6.80
CA LEU A 14 1.37 -23.16 7.98
C LEU A 14 2.57 -24.05 8.28
N GLN A 15 3.35 -24.44 7.27
CA GLN A 15 4.57 -25.21 7.42
C GLN A 15 5.76 -24.28 7.69
N VAL A 16 6.01 -24.01 8.96
CA VAL A 16 7.12 -23.15 9.41
C VAL A 16 8.42 -23.97 9.37
N PRO A 17 9.44 -23.53 8.62
CA PRO A 17 10.77 -24.16 8.58
C PRO A 17 11.43 -24.24 9.97
N PRO A 18 12.32 -25.22 10.19
CA PRO A 18 13.15 -25.24 11.38
C PRO A 18 14.08 -24.01 11.39
N HIS A 19 14.47 -23.56 12.59
CA HIS A 19 15.41 -22.45 12.83
C HIS A 19 14.92 -21.03 12.51
N ILE A 20 13.63 -20.83 12.20
CA ILE A 20 13.02 -19.50 12.11
C ILE A 20 11.77 -19.39 12.98
N THR A 21 11.45 -18.18 13.42
CA THR A 21 10.23 -17.99 14.21
C THR A 21 8.98 -18.02 13.31
N ILE A 22 7.85 -18.44 13.89
CA ILE A 22 6.54 -18.39 13.22
C ILE A 22 6.23 -16.98 12.74
N LYS A 23 6.63 -15.96 13.52
CA LYS A 23 6.44 -14.55 13.18
C LYS A 23 7.20 -14.20 11.90
N GLU A 24 8.51 -14.40 11.88
CA GLU A 24 9.36 -14.07 10.72
C GLU A 24 8.89 -14.77 9.46
N HIS A 25 8.53 -16.06 9.57
CA HIS A 25 8.00 -16.82 8.44
C HIS A 25 6.73 -16.19 7.86
N ARG A 26 5.74 -15.89 8.72
CA ARG A 26 4.46 -15.33 8.28
C ARG A 26 4.59 -13.90 7.80
N GLU A 27 5.46 -13.11 8.43
CA GLU A 27 5.75 -11.74 8.05
C GLU A 27 6.33 -11.67 6.63
N ALA A 28 7.24 -12.59 6.27
CA ALA A 28 7.76 -12.67 4.90
C ALA A 28 6.64 -12.87 3.85
N TYR A 29 5.64 -13.72 4.14
CA TYR A 29 4.49 -13.89 3.25
C TYR A 29 3.61 -12.65 3.16
N LEU A 30 3.43 -11.91 4.25
CA LEU A 30 2.68 -10.67 4.24
C LEU A 30 3.40 -9.58 3.43
N VAL A 31 4.72 -9.48 3.55
CA VAL A 31 5.54 -8.54 2.74
C VAL A 31 5.44 -8.88 1.26
N MET A 32 5.53 -10.17 0.89
CA MET A 32 5.35 -10.60 -0.50
C MET A 32 3.96 -10.26 -1.04
N ALA A 33 2.91 -10.49 -0.24
CA ALA A 33 1.53 -10.18 -0.60
C ALA A 33 1.36 -8.67 -0.82
N ALA A 34 1.81 -7.86 0.14
CA ALA A 34 1.78 -6.40 0.05
C ALA A 34 2.54 -5.88 -1.18
N GLY A 35 3.71 -6.46 -1.50
CA GLY A 35 4.47 -6.12 -2.71
C GLY A 35 3.68 -6.34 -4.00
N MET A 36 2.85 -7.38 -4.08
CA MET A 36 1.98 -7.61 -5.24
C MET A 36 0.88 -6.54 -5.32
N LEU A 37 0.24 -6.20 -4.20
CA LEU A 37 -0.76 -5.12 -4.17
C LEU A 37 -0.17 -3.78 -4.58
N VAL A 38 1.03 -3.46 -4.08
CA VAL A 38 1.72 -2.21 -4.39
C VAL A 38 2.03 -2.15 -5.89
N ASN A 39 2.55 -3.22 -6.50
CA ASN A 39 2.80 -3.23 -7.94
C ASN A 39 1.52 -3.12 -8.79
N GLU A 40 0.42 -3.73 -8.36
CA GLU A 40 -0.87 -3.60 -9.05
C GLU A 40 -1.49 -2.20 -8.87
N ALA A 41 -1.30 -1.56 -7.72
CA ALA A 41 -1.86 -0.25 -7.39
C ALA A 41 -1.01 0.92 -7.94
N ILE A 42 0.32 0.76 -8.02
CA ILE A 42 1.26 1.75 -8.56
C ILE A 42 1.33 1.58 -10.07
N THR A 43 0.26 1.95 -10.75
CA THR A 43 0.29 2.17 -12.20
C THR A 43 0.55 3.64 -12.49
N PRO A 44 1.20 4.00 -13.62
CA PRO A 44 1.40 5.40 -14.01
C PRO A 44 0.10 6.20 -14.00
N THR A 45 -1.01 5.58 -14.41
CA THR A 45 -2.33 6.21 -14.41
C THR A 45 -2.85 6.50 -13.00
N ILE A 46 -2.70 5.57 -12.06
CA ILE A 46 -3.12 5.78 -10.66
C ILE A 46 -2.21 6.82 -10.00
N CYS A 47 -0.89 6.72 -10.18
CA CYS A 47 0.06 7.70 -9.65
C CYS A 47 -0.21 9.11 -10.16
N PHE A 48 -0.50 9.27 -11.45
CA PHE A 48 -0.86 10.56 -12.05
C PHE A 48 -2.16 11.13 -11.47
N LYS A 49 -3.18 10.29 -11.27
CA LYS A 49 -4.44 10.73 -10.65
C LYS A 49 -4.23 11.17 -9.20
N CYS A 50 -3.46 10.41 -8.43
CA CYS A 50 -3.11 10.74 -7.05
C CYS A 50 -2.31 12.04 -6.96
N SER A 51 -1.29 12.21 -7.81
CA SER A 51 -0.50 13.45 -7.84
C SER A 51 -1.35 14.66 -8.23
N LEU A 52 -2.23 14.54 -9.23
CA LEU A 52 -3.15 15.60 -9.61
C LEU A 52 -4.12 15.97 -8.48
N HIS A 53 -4.64 14.99 -7.76
CA HIS A 53 -5.50 15.23 -6.60
C HIS A 53 -4.76 16.03 -5.52
N THR A 54 -3.57 15.57 -5.14
CA THR A 54 -2.71 16.23 -4.15
C THR A 54 -2.34 17.65 -4.58
N VAL A 55 -1.93 17.84 -5.85
CA VAL A 55 -1.60 19.17 -6.40
C VAL A 55 -2.82 20.09 -6.40
N LYS A 56 -4.02 19.62 -6.77
CA LYS A 56 -5.24 20.44 -6.73
C LYS A 56 -5.56 20.92 -5.30
N SER A 57 -5.41 20.04 -4.32
CA SER A 57 -5.63 20.39 -2.91
C SER A 57 -4.60 21.39 -2.41
N HIS A 58 -3.31 21.16 -2.67
CA HIS A 58 -2.25 22.09 -2.27
C HIS A 58 -2.28 23.40 -3.04
N ALA A 59 -2.64 23.41 -4.31
CA ALA A 59 -2.77 24.64 -5.09
C ALA A 59 -3.80 25.58 -4.44
N ARG A 60 -4.93 25.06 -3.96
CA ARG A 60 -5.91 25.88 -3.23
C ARG A 60 -5.33 26.48 -1.95
N ALA A 61 -4.58 25.67 -1.18
CA ALA A 61 -3.91 26.14 0.04
C ALA A 61 -2.79 27.16 -0.24
N ILE A 62 -1.95 26.92 -1.26
CA ILE A 62 -0.86 27.80 -1.69
C ILE A 62 -1.42 29.12 -2.22
N HIS A 63 -2.49 29.07 -2.99
CA HIS A 63 -3.16 30.26 -3.52
C HIS A 63 -4.10 30.92 -2.49
N MET A 64 -4.18 30.41 -1.25
CA MET A 64 -5.04 30.92 -0.18
C MET A 64 -6.52 31.05 -0.58
N ASN A 65 -6.97 30.30 -1.59
CA ASN A 65 -8.37 30.36 -2.04
C ASN A 65 -9.28 29.78 -0.96
N ASP A 66 -10.28 30.55 -0.54
CA ASP A 66 -11.28 30.19 0.47
C ASP A 66 -10.72 29.91 1.89
N MET A 67 -9.51 30.37 2.22
CA MET A 67 -9.02 30.30 3.60
C MET A 67 -9.42 31.55 4.39
N PRO A 68 -10.12 31.43 5.54
CA PRO A 68 -10.34 32.57 6.42
C PRO A 68 -8.99 33.02 6.97
N VAL A 69 -8.53 34.17 6.53
CA VAL A 69 -7.41 34.87 7.15
C VAL A 69 -7.96 35.51 8.43
N GLY A 70 -7.29 35.26 9.56
CA GLY A 70 -7.84 35.44 10.91
C GLY A 70 -8.44 36.81 11.24
N GLU A 71 -9.20 36.84 12.34
CA GLU A 71 -9.67 38.05 13.03
C GLU A 71 -8.52 38.93 13.53
#